data_AF-A0A844MV54-F1
#
_entry.id   AF-A0A844MV54-F1
#
_cell.length_a   1.000
_cell.length_b   1.000
_cell.length_c   1.000
_cell.angle_alpha   90.00
_cell.angle_beta   90.00
_cell.angle_gamma   90.00
#
_symmetry.space_group_name_H-M   'P 1'
#
loop_
_entity.id
_entity.type
_entity.pdbx_description
1 polymer ?
#
loop_
_entity_poly.entity_id
_entity_poly.type
_entity_poly.pdbx_seq_one_letter_code
_entity_poly.pdbx_strand_id
1 'polypeptide(L)' 'MEDLEPLKNRIKELGRQAASFSRQGVELTLNGDRHGGRTLMRQAYGASKLCQALIRELKRQEQEHGIL' A
#
# COMPACT_ATOMS: atom_id res chain seq x y z
N MET A 1 -14.88 -15.80 -15.37
CA MET A 1 -13.73 -14.88 -15.27
C MET A 1 -13.91 -14.15 -13.96
N GLU A 2 -13.00 -14.34 -13.01
CA GLU A 2 -13.09 -13.64 -11.73
C GLU A 2 -12.79 -12.16 -11.97
N ASP A 3 -13.59 -11.26 -11.41
CA ASP A 3 -13.37 -9.82 -11.57
C ASP A 3 -12.17 -9.38 -10.73
N LEU A 4 -11.08 -9.00 -11.40
CA LEU A 4 -9.84 -8.53 -10.76
C LEU A 4 -9.89 -7.05 -10.35
N GLU A 5 -10.93 -6.30 -10.73
CA GLU A 5 -11.03 -4.87 -10.45
C GLU A 5 -11.08 -4.53 -8.94
N PRO A 6 -11.80 -5.27 -8.07
CA PRO A 6 -11.75 -5.04 -6.63
C PRO A 6 -10.32 -5.14 -6.07
N LEU A 7 -9.54 -6.13 -6.53
CA LEU A 7 -8.17 -6.34 -6.12
C LEU A 7 -7.26 -5.20 -6.58
N LYS A 8 -7.37 -4.79 -7.85
CA LYS A 8 -6.64 -3.64 -8.41
C LYS A 8 -6.98 -2.34 -7.70
N ASN A 9 -8.26 -2.10 -7.39
CA ASN A 9 -8.71 -0.92 -6.65
C ASN A 9 -8.15 -0.91 -5.23
N ARG A 10 -8.12 -2.06 -4.55
CA ARG A 10 -7.53 -2.17 -3.22
C ARG A 10 -6.02 -1.91 -3.23
N ILE A 11 -5.30 -2.41 -4.23
CA ILE A 11 -3.86 -2.14 -4.42
C ILE A 11 -3.62 -0.63 -4.58
N LYS A 12 -4.39 0.04 -5.44
CA LYS A 12 -4.28 1.50 -5.66
C LYS A 12 -4.52 2.27 -4.37
N GLU A 13 -5.55 1.90 -3.61
CA GLU A 13 -5.90 2.55 -2.36
C GLU A 13 -4.80 2.39 -1.31
N LEU A 14 -4.28 1.17 -1.11
CA LEU A 14 -3.17 0.93 -0.20
C LEU A 14 -1.89 1.66 -0.61
N GLY A 15 -1.62 1.76 -1.91
CA GLY A 15 -0.51 2.57 -2.44
C GLY A 15 -0.65 4.05 -2.10
N ARG A 16 -1.85 4.62 -2.26
CA ARG A 16 -2.15 6.01 -1.88
C ARG A 16 -2.00 6.24 -0.38
N GLN A 17 -2.51 5.32 0.45
CA GLN A 17 -2.39 5.38 1.91
C GLN A 17 -0.94 5.33 2.35
N ALA A 18 -0.14 4.39 1.81
CA ALA A 18 1.28 4.27 2.14
C ALA A 18 2.05 5.56 1.78
N ALA A 19 1.79 6.15 0.61
CA ALA A 19 2.41 7.39 0.20
C ALA A 19 1.97 8.59 1.07
N SER A 20 0.69 8.64 1.44
CA SER A 20 0.14 9.69 2.31
C SER A 20 0.77 9.65 3.71
N PHE A 21 0.79 8.48 4.34
CA PHE A 21 1.41 8.29 5.66
C PHE A 21 2.90 8.58 5.63
N SER A 22 3.61 8.20 4.56
CA SER A 22 5.02 8.52 4.42
C SER A 22 5.25 10.03 4.36
N ARG A 23 4.52 10.77 3.51
CA ARG A 23 4.65 12.24 3.42
C ARG A 23 4.35 12.92 4.75
N GLN A 24 3.23 12.59 5.37
CA GLN A 24 2.85 13.14 6.67
C GLN A 24 3.85 12.76 7.78
N GLY A 25 4.40 11.55 7.74
CA GLY A 25 5.41 11.10 8.71
C GLY A 25 6.72 11.87 8.60
N VAL A 26 7.15 12.20 7.37
CA VAL A 26 8.31 13.08 7.14
C VAL A 26 8.01 14.47 7.69
N GLU A 27 6.84 15.04 7.35
CA GLU A 27 6.43 16.37 7.80
C GLU A 27 6.42 16.50 9.33
N LEU A 28 5.80 15.54 10.04
CA LEU A 28 5.81 15.52 11.50
C LEU A 28 7.23 15.43 12.07
N THR A 29 8.08 14.58 11.48
CA THR A 29 9.47 14.43 11.92
C THR A 29 10.26 15.74 11.74
N LEU A 30 10.06 16.43 10.62
CA LEU A 30 10.70 17.72 10.33
C LEU A 30 10.20 18.83 11.25
N ASN A 31 8.93 18.78 11.65
CA ASN A 31 8.31 19.72 12.59
C ASN A 31 8.61 19.40 14.07
N GLY A 32 9.47 18.41 14.34
CA GLY A 32 9.92 18.06 15.68
C GLY A 32 9.11 16.95 16.38
N ASP A 33 7.94 16.56 15.83
CA ASP A 33 7.18 15.42 16.31
C ASP A 33 7.70 14.11 15.71
N ARG A 34 8.84 13.66 16.26
CA ARG A 34 9.46 12.39 15.86
C ARG A 34 8.61 11.18 16.24
N HIS A 35 7.77 11.26 17.28
CA HIS A 35 6.95 10.14 17.70
C HIS A 35 5.78 9.93 16.74
N GLY A 36 5.03 10.98 16.44
CA GLY A 36 3.98 10.96 15.42
C GLY A 36 4.53 10.58 14.05
N GLY A 37 5.68 11.14 13.67
CA GLY A 37 6.39 10.78 12.44
C GLY A 37 6.69 9.28 12.35
N ARG A 38 7.26 8.68 13.41
CA ARG A 38 7.55 7.24 13.47
C ARG A 38 6.28 6.37 13.41
N THR A 39 5.19 6.81 14.05
CA THR A 39 3.90 6.11 14.01
C THR A 39 3.35 6.06 12.59
N LEU A 40 3.34 7.19 11.89
CA LEU A 40 2.91 7.25 10.49
C LEU A 40 3.81 6.41 9.57
N MET A 41 5.12 6.40 9.80
CA MET A 41 6.03 5.55 9.03
C MET A 41 5.75 4.06 9.21
N ARG A 42 5.37 3.62 10.42
CA ARG A 42 4.92 2.23 10.65
C ARG A 42 3.63 1.92 9.90
N GLN A 43 2.68 2.86 9.87
CA GLN A 43 1.44 2.70 9.09
C GLN A 43 1.73 2.63 7.58
N ALA A 44 2.63 3.48 7.08
CA ALA A 44 3.08 3.45 5.69
C ALA A 44 3.69 2.08 5.32
N TYR A 45 4.54 1.54 6.20
CA TYR A 45 5.13 0.22 6.02
C TYR A 45 4.07 -0.89 6.00
N GLY A 46 3.10 -0.85 6.93
CA GLY A 46 1.99 -1.81 6.96
C GLY A 46 1.16 -1.78 5.67
N ALA A 47 0.75 -0.59 5.22
CA ALA A 47 0.00 -0.42 3.97
C ALA A 47 0.81 -0.90 2.76
N SER A 48 2.12 -0.62 2.72
CA SER A 48 3.02 -1.08 1.64
C SER A 48 3.15 -2.61 1.61
N LYS A 49 3.29 -3.25 2.77
CA LYS A 49 3.34 -4.72 2.89
C LYS A 49 2.05 -5.38 2.39
N LEU A 50 0.90 -4.85 2.78
CA LEU A 50 -0.39 -5.34 2.29
C LEU A 50 -0.51 -5.13 0.78
N CYS A 51 -0.12 -3.96 0.26
CA CYS A 51 -0.11 -3.68 -1.17
C CYS A 51 0.74 -4.71 -1.94
N GLN A 52 1.96 -5.00 -1.47
CA GLN A 52 2.84 -5.99 -2.07
C GLN A 52 2.25 -7.40 -2.06
N ALA A 53 1.59 -7.80 -0.97
CA ALA A 53 0.91 -9.10 -0.89
C ALA A 53 -0.21 -9.20 -1.93
N LEU A 54 -1.05 -8.17 -2.05
CA LEU A 54 -2.13 -8.13 -3.05
C LEU A 54 -1.62 -8.09 -4.49
N ILE A 55 -0.49 -7.42 -4.75
CA ILE A 55 0.14 -7.44 -6.08
C ILE A 55 0.59 -8.86 -6.45
N ARG A 56 1.13 -9.63 -5.50
CA ARG A 56 1.51 -11.03 -5.76
C ARG A 56 0.29 -11.88 -6.05
N GLU A 57 -0.79 -11.67 -5.31
CA GLU A 57 -2.06 -12.35 -5.53
C GLU A 57 -2.66 -12.01 -6.90
N LEU A 58 -2.65 -10.73 -7.29
CA LEU A 58 -3.13 -10.31 -8.60
C LEU A 58 -2.37 -11.01 -9.72
N LYS A 59 -1.03 -11.08 -9.62
CA LYS A 59 -0.21 -11.78 -10.61
C LYS A 59 -0.53 -13.28 -10.69
N ARG A 60 -0.79 -13.92 -9.54
CA ARG A 60 -1.19 -15.33 -9.48
C ARG A 60 -2.50 -15.55 -10.22
N GLN A 61 -3.50 -14.70 -9.97
CA GLN A 61 -4.81 -14.79 -10.64
C GLN A 61 -4.71 -14.46 -12.14
N GLU A 62 -3.90 -13.49 -12.53
CA GLU A 62 -3.66 -13.16 -13.95
C GLU A 62 -3.04 -14.34 -14.72
N GLN A 63 -2.11 -15.08 -14.09
CA GLN A 63 -1.54 -16.31 -14.67
C GLN A 63 -2.58 -17.44 -14.78
N GLU A 64 -3.40 -17.65 -13.74
CA GLU A 64 -4.45 -18.68 -13.73
C GLU A 64 -5.55 -18.43 -14.76
N HIS A 65 -5.77 -17.16 -15.12
CA HIS A 65 -6.72 -16.75 -16.14
C HIS A 65 -6.11 -16.58 -17.54
N GLY A 66 -4.82 -16.86 -17.73
CA GLY A 66 -4.14 -16.72 -19.02
C GLY A 66 -4.07 -15.28 -19.53
N ILE A 67 -4.13 -14.30 -18.62
CA ILE A 67 -3.99 -12.87 -18.91
C ILE A 67 -2.49 -12.49 -19.01
N LEU A 68 -1.64 -13.20 -18.26
CA LEU A 68 -0.17 -13.14 -18.27
C LEU A 68 0.42 -14.52 -18.56
#